data_AF-A0A5D4T7W8-F1
#
_entry.id   AF-A0A5D4T7W8-F1
#
_cell.length_a   1.000
_cell.length_b   1.000
_cell.length_c   1.000
_cell.angle_alpha   90.00
_cell.angle_beta   90.00
_cell.angle_gamma   90.00
#
_symmetry.space_group_name_H-M   'P 1'
#
loop_
_entity.id
_entity.type
_entity.pdbx_description
1 polymer ?
#
loop_
_entity_poly.entity_id
_entity_poly.type
_entity_poly.pdbx_seq_one_letter_code
_entity_poly.pdbx_strand_id
1 'polypeptide(L)'
;MKKNSRMIGDEHVRNVHTALTKYINGKSVDCYDNSIKQTVYFICKLYPNIEQVECKFDFVSPDQTNDLILHSNGLEIPINLFLIKKGGRIQPKNPGAKSFLGKYFLNESLQIKFNKAFANEYLNYLKSLVNSKIGKHIIEDEKELKKIIRNKFPKFTAEINNFRDSFLYRIREVCFKLLSENYNSDSIGFLHAYNSFFMTKDVNIITYYGKEFYDVQVEIFNPGYPQYEDIKLYKIGKSTVGFKFNRIALTLRFKFESGPLSSIKLAASYEEFENVNEIEEINQSTITKMKKLMESYNYMYVKNHSNSIGKCHEAITYFWFVSKFPSIKQVQVDECVEIMNRYISNLSKDKLNILYSSSATIVPAILEKLTLKYNNFSLDSIELIPDSYVKDRLETGDIQLVILANNQYYVENVSLKALAKKNAKITTKNPGIGTILGSSYFNLGSMDSIVMEAKEKYNIGSFNHKESLEYLASELGEKLSLATQDQLKNGIANLLGKALMAITYYEEGISYCNEYSTINSTISVHKNSPTSIQNLLSWNEGQDVLNLRVKFSKGQSHGWSSIKLTSEYQVRVPERK
;
A
#
# COMPACT_ATOMS: atom_id res chain seq x y z
N MET A 1 13.97 -2.37 -32.62
CA MET A 1 12.61 -1.95 -32.16
C MET A 1 11.98 -3.11 -31.40
N LYS A 2 11.48 -2.90 -30.16
CA LYS A 2 10.76 -3.96 -29.43
C LYS A 2 9.45 -4.26 -30.17
N LYS A 3 9.33 -5.43 -30.82
CA LYS A 3 8.07 -5.92 -31.38
C LYS A 3 7.01 -5.98 -30.26
N ASN A 4 5.77 -5.62 -30.56
CA ASN A 4 4.64 -5.70 -29.64
C ASN A 4 4.42 -7.18 -29.23
N SER A 5 4.31 -7.48 -27.93
CA SER A 5 4.19 -8.85 -27.42
C SER A 5 2.96 -9.58 -27.95
N ARG A 6 1.85 -8.87 -28.20
CA ARG A 6 0.65 -9.46 -28.82
C ARG A 6 0.93 -9.98 -30.23
N MET A 7 1.66 -9.21 -31.03
CA MET A 7 2.02 -9.61 -32.39
C MET A 7 2.91 -10.85 -32.40
N ILE A 8 3.82 -10.98 -31.43
CA ILE A 8 4.68 -12.17 -31.28
C ILE A 8 3.83 -13.41 -30.96
N GLY A 9 2.86 -13.28 -30.05
CA GLY A 9 1.96 -14.39 -29.70
C GLY A 9 1.07 -14.81 -30.87
N ASP A 10 0.43 -13.84 -31.54
CA ASP A 10 -0.43 -14.10 -32.68
C ASP A 10 0.33 -14.72 -33.88
N GLU A 11 1.56 -14.26 -34.13
CA GLU A 11 2.47 -14.85 -35.13
C GLU A 11 2.87 -16.29 -34.76
N HIS A 12 3.16 -16.55 -33.48
CA HIS A 12 3.44 -17.90 -33.01
C HIS A 12 2.26 -18.85 -33.23
N VAL A 13 1.04 -18.45 -32.89
CA VAL A 13 -0.17 -19.25 -33.08
C VAL A 13 -0.36 -19.63 -34.56
N ARG A 14 -0.26 -18.66 -35.48
CA ARG A 14 -0.37 -18.91 -36.93
C ARG A 14 0.71 -19.85 -37.44
N ASN A 15 1.94 -19.69 -36.97
CA ASN A 15 3.06 -20.51 -37.40
C ASN A 15 2.94 -21.95 -36.88
N VAL A 16 2.52 -22.13 -35.62
CA VAL A 16 2.24 -23.45 -35.05
C VAL A 16 1.08 -24.12 -35.78
N HIS A 17 -0.02 -23.40 -36.06
CA HIS A 17 -1.12 -23.93 -36.88
C HIS A 17 -0.63 -24.44 -38.23
N THR A 18 0.06 -23.60 -39.00
CA THR A 18 0.55 -23.96 -40.33
C THR A 18 1.52 -25.14 -40.29
N ALA A 19 2.44 -25.16 -39.33
CA ALA A 19 3.40 -26.24 -39.16
C ALA A 19 2.73 -27.55 -38.73
N LEU A 20 1.77 -27.48 -37.80
CA LEU A 20 1.00 -28.64 -37.33
C LEU A 20 0.18 -29.24 -38.47
N THR A 21 -0.54 -28.42 -39.25
CA THR A 21 -1.29 -28.89 -40.43
C THR A 21 -0.38 -29.53 -41.48
N LYS A 22 0.85 -29.02 -41.67
CA LYS A 22 1.83 -29.67 -42.56
C LYS A 22 2.26 -31.03 -42.02
N TYR A 23 2.59 -31.08 -40.73
CA TYR A 23 3.09 -32.28 -40.08
C TYR A 23 2.07 -33.43 -40.10
N ILE A 24 0.80 -33.17 -39.76
CA ILE A 24 -0.27 -34.19 -39.79
C ILE A 24 -0.53 -34.72 -41.21
N ASN A 25 -0.24 -33.92 -42.24
CA ASN A 25 -0.33 -34.31 -43.65
C ASN A 25 0.97 -34.95 -44.20
N GLY A 26 1.90 -35.36 -43.32
CA GLY A 26 3.14 -36.04 -43.70
C GLY A 26 4.20 -35.15 -44.36
N LYS A 27 4.09 -33.81 -44.26
CA LYS A 27 5.06 -32.87 -44.83
C LYS A 27 6.11 -32.45 -43.79
N SER A 28 7.34 -32.19 -44.24
CA SER A 28 8.42 -31.70 -43.36
C SER A 28 8.10 -30.32 -42.78
N VAL A 29 8.51 -30.12 -41.53
CA VAL A 29 8.43 -28.86 -40.76
C VAL A 29 9.80 -28.28 -40.44
N ASP A 30 10.88 -28.76 -41.06
CA ASP A 30 12.25 -28.39 -40.70
C ASP A 30 12.55 -26.89 -40.92
N CYS A 31 11.83 -26.26 -41.85
CA CYS A 31 11.94 -24.85 -42.19
C CYS A 31 11.42 -23.88 -41.12
N TYR A 32 10.72 -24.37 -40.09
CA TYR A 32 10.22 -23.54 -38.99
C TYR A 32 11.25 -23.40 -37.87
N ASP A 33 11.16 -22.31 -37.10
CA ASP A 33 12.00 -22.09 -35.93
C ASP A 33 11.86 -23.23 -34.91
N ASN A 34 12.91 -23.47 -34.14
CA ASN A 34 12.94 -24.56 -33.16
C ASN A 34 11.78 -24.48 -32.16
N SER A 35 11.41 -23.27 -31.71
CA SER A 35 10.26 -23.07 -30.83
C SER A 35 8.98 -23.66 -31.44
N ILE A 36 8.69 -23.39 -32.71
CA ILE A 36 7.50 -23.89 -33.41
C ILE A 36 7.58 -25.41 -33.56
N LYS A 37 8.73 -25.94 -33.99
CA LYS A 37 8.92 -27.38 -34.20
C LYS A 37 8.72 -28.17 -32.91
N GLN A 38 9.31 -27.73 -31.81
CA GLN A 38 9.13 -28.39 -30.52
C GLN A 38 7.68 -28.31 -30.05
N THR A 39 6.97 -27.19 -30.26
CA THR A 39 5.53 -27.10 -29.93
C THR A 39 4.71 -28.10 -30.74
N VAL A 40 4.94 -28.21 -32.05
CA VAL A 40 4.24 -29.15 -32.93
C VAL A 40 4.50 -30.60 -32.50
N TYR A 41 5.77 -30.98 -32.30
CA TYR A 41 6.12 -32.33 -31.86
C TYR A 41 5.51 -32.66 -30.50
N PHE A 42 5.47 -31.69 -29.58
CA PHE A 42 4.85 -31.87 -28.28
C PHE A 42 3.33 -32.10 -28.40
N ILE A 43 2.64 -31.30 -29.22
CA ILE A 43 1.20 -31.46 -29.48
C ILE A 43 0.89 -32.84 -30.08
N CYS A 44 1.63 -33.26 -31.12
CA CYS A 44 1.41 -34.57 -31.75
C CYS A 44 1.77 -35.74 -30.84
N LYS A 45 2.73 -35.56 -29.91
CA LYS A 45 3.02 -36.56 -28.88
C LYS A 45 1.86 -36.69 -27.89
N LEU A 46 1.22 -35.57 -27.53
CA LEU A 46 0.06 -35.55 -26.64
C LEU A 46 -1.20 -36.13 -27.30
N TYR A 47 -1.40 -35.80 -28.58
CA TYR A 47 -2.57 -36.18 -29.35
C TYR A 47 -2.09 -36.84 -30.66
N PRO A 48 -1.95 -38.18 -30.69
CA PRO A 48 -1.36 -38.88 -31.83
C PRO A 48 -2.26 -38.96 -33.07
N ASN A 49 -3.58 -38.85 -32.91
CA ASN A 49 -4.58 -39.05 -33.98
C ASN A 49 -5.29 -37.75 -34.34
N ILE A 50 -4.54 -36.68 -34.62
CA ILE A 50 -5.13 -35.41 -35.02
C ILE A 50 -5.59 -35.51 -36.48
N GLU A 51 -6.89 -35.31 -36.72
CA GLU A 51 -7.51 -35.36 -38.04
C GLU A 51 -7.52 -33.97 -38.69
N GLN A 52 -7.85 -32.93 -37.91
CA GLN A 52 -7.94 -31.56 -38.38
C GLN A 52 -7.55 -30.57 -37.28
N VAL A 53 -7.10 -29.38 -37.68
CA VAL A 53 -6.74 -28.27 -36.79
C VAL A 53 -7.32 -26.97 -37.31
N GLU A 54 -8.08 -26.29 -36.48
CA GLU A 54 -8.60 -24.93 -36.72
C GLU A 54 -7.84 -23.91 -35.89
N CYS A 55 -7.75 -22.67 -36.37
CA CYS A 55 -7.10 -21.58 -35.68
C CYS A 55 -8.11 -20.50 -35.27
N LYS A 56 -7.91 -19.83 -34.12
CA LYS A 56 -8.76 -18.70 -33.70
C LYS A 56 -8.95 -17.62 -34.78
N PHE A 57 -7.95 -17.45 -35.66
CA PHE A 57 -7.99 -16.45 -36.73
C PHE A 57 -8.91 -16.82 -37.90
N ASP A 58 -9.43 -18.05 -37.92
CA ASP A 58 -10.41 -18.51 -38.90
C ASP A 58 -11.84 -18.10 -38.50
N PHE A 59 -12.04 -17.65 -37.24
CA PHE A 59 -13.33 -17.25 -36.69
C PHE A 59 -13.57 -15.74 -36.76
N VAL A 60 -14.84 -15.34 -36.74
CA VAL A 60 -15.29 -13.93 -36.75
C VAL A 60 -14.77 -13.15 -35.53
N SER A 61 -14.62 -13.81 -34.38
CA SER A 61 -14.16 -13.20 -33.12
C SER A 61 -12.96 -13.92 -32.53
N PRO A 62 -11.73 -13.75 -33.09
CA PRO A 62 -10.54 -14.49 -32.65
C PRO A 62 -10.20 -14.32 -31.16
N ASP A 63 -10.50 -13.15 -30.58
CA ASP A 63 -10.22 -12.86 -29.17
C ASP A 63 -11.16 -13.61 -28.19
N GLN A 64 -12.19 -14.29 -28.70
CA GLN A 64 -13.14 -15.09 -27.91
C GLN A 64 -12.95 -16.60 -28.09
N THR A 65 -12.04 -17.03 -28.97
CA THR A 65 -11.80 -18.44 -29.30
C THR A 65 -10.42 -18.88 -28.77
N ASN A 66 -10.28 -20.16 -28.41
CA ASN A 66 -8.98 -20.76 -28.09
C ASN A 66 -8.04 -20.71 -29.30
N ASP A 67 -6.73 -20.63 -29.06
CA ASP A 67 -5.74 -20.41 -30.13
C ASP A 67 -5.80 -21.46 -31.24
N LEU A 68 -5.96 -22.72 -30.86
CA LEU A 68 -6.22 -23.86 -31.74
C LEU A 68 -7.40 -24.69 -31.24
N ILE A 69 -8.12 -25.33 -32.17
CA ILE A 69 -9.06 -26.41 -31.87
C ILE A 69 -8.60 -27.63 -32.65
N LEU A 70 -8.24 -28.71 -31.94
CA LEU A 70 -7.89 -29.98 -32.57
C LEU A 70 -9.14 -30.86 -32.66
N HIS A 71 -9.33 -31.48 -33.81
CA HIS A 71 -10.28 -32.59 -34.00
C HIS A 71 -9.50 -33.89 -33.96
N SER A 72 -9.70 -34.71 -32.92
CA SER A 72 -8.97 -35.96 -32.73
C SER A 72 -9.85 -37.03 -32.11
N ASN A 73 -9.95 -38.21 -32.74
CA ASN A 73 -10.80 -39.32 -32.31
C ASN A 73 -12.26 -38.91 -32.07
N GLY A 74 -12.79 -38.03 -32.93
CA GLY A 74 -14.16 -37.49 -32.79
C GLY A 74 -14.38 -36.52 -31.63
N LEU A 75 -13.32 -36.03 -30.97
CA LEU A 75 -13.38 -35.02 -29.92
C LEU A 75 -12.79 -33.69 -30.39
N GLU A 76 -13.41 -32.60 -29.94
CA GLU A 76 -12.86 -31.24 -30.05
C GLU A 76 -12.01 -30.92 -28.82
N ILE A 77 -10.75 -30.56 -29.05
CA ILE A 77 -9.77 -30.29 -27.99
C ILE A 77 -9.30 -28.84 -28.13
N PRO A 78 -9.80 -27.91 -27.30
CA PRO A 78 -9.37 -26.52 -27.31
C PRO A 78 -7.96 -26.37 -26.70
N ILE A 79 -7.07 -25.68 -27.39
CA ILE A 79 -5.69 -25.43 -26.96
C ILE A 79 -5.38 -23.93 -26.97
N ASN A 80 -4.78 -23.46 -25.88
CA ASN A 80 -4.15 -22.13 -25.81
C ASN A 80 -2.62 -22.27 -25.90
N LEU A 81 -1.98 -21.38 -26.65
CA LEU A 81 -0.54 -21.40 -26.89
C LEU A 81 0.12 -20.15 -26.31
N PHE A 82 1.14 -20.36 -25.49
CA PHE A 82 1.94 -19.28 -24.90
C PHE A 82 3.39 -19.38 -25.35
N LEU A 83 3.92 -18.32 -25.96
CA LEU A 83 5.35 -18.20 -26.27
C LEU A 83 6.02 -17.25 -25.26
N ILE A 84 6.87 -17.81 -24.39
CA ILE A 84 7.42 -17.10 -23.24
C ILE A 84 8.94 -17.17 -23.24
N LYS A 85 9.60 -16.04 -22.99
CA LYS A 85 11.06 -16.06 -22.82
C LYS A 85 11.40 -16.71 -21.47
N LYS A 86 12.42 -17.58 -21.39
CA LYS A 86 12.87 -18.17 -20.11
C LYS A 86 13.11 -17.07 -19.05
N GLY A 87 12.57 -17.29 -17.84
CA GLY A 87 12.51 -16.31 -16.75
C GLY A 87 11.39 -15.26 -16.87
N GLY A 88 10.58 -15.32 -17.92
CA GLY A 88 9.39 -14.50 -18.10
C GLY A 88 8.19 -15.05 -17.35
N ARG A 89 7.23 -14.17 -17.03
CA ARG A 89 5.97 -14.55 -16.37
C ARG A 89 4.90 -14.88 -17.40
N ILE A 90 4.11 -15.92 -17.14
CA ILE A 90 2.92 -16.24 -17.91
C ILE A 90 1.84 -15.16 -17.64
N GLN A 91 1.12 -14.71 -18.67
CA GLN A 91 0.06 -13.70 -18.59
C GLN A 91 -1.21 -14.22 -19.27
N PRO A 92 -2.22 -14.67 -18.52
CA PRO A 92 -3.34 -15.41 -19.08
C PRO A 92 -4.37 -14.49 -19.74
N LYS A 93 -4.97 -13.59 -18.96
CA LYS A 93 -5.94 -12.57 -19.40
C LYS A 93 -5.82 -11.36 -18.48
N ASN A 94 -5.89 -10.15 -19.02
CA ASN A 94 -5.91 -8.93 -18.20
C ASN A 94 -7.35 -8.64 -17.76
N PRO A 95 -7.68 -8.78 -16.46
CA PRO A 95 -9.02 -8.45 -15.99
C PRO A 95 -9.28 -6.94 -16.06
N GLY A 96 -10.56 -6.58 -16.22
CA GLY A 96 -10.99 -5.19 -16.05
C GLY A 96 -10.86 -4.78 -14.59
N ALA A 97 -10.12 -3.71 -14.30
CA ALA A 97 -9.88 -3.26 -12.92
C ALA A 97 -11.18 -2.90 -12.16
N LYS A 98 -12.29 -2.61 -12.86
CA LYS A 98 -13.59 -2.24 -12.28
C LYS A 98 -14.63 -3.37 -12.21
N SER A 99 -14.25 -4.60 -12.56
CA SER A 99 -15.17 -5.75 -12.57
C SER A 99 -14.57 -7.06 -12.07
N PHE A 100 -13.28 -7.08 -11.71
CA PHE A 100 -12.59 -8.33 -11.41
C PHE A 100 -13.07 -9.03 -10.12
N LEU A 101 -13.49 -8.30 -9.08
CA LEU A 101 -13.99 -8.88 -7.84
C LEU A 101 -15.35 -9.55 -8.06
N GLY A 102 -16.25 -8.90 -8.80
CA GLY A 102 -17.54 -9.48 -9.17
C GLY A 102 -17.36 -10.69 -10.10
N LYS A 103 -16.60 -10.51 -11.18
CA LYS A 103 -16.44 -11.53 -12.23
C LYS A 103 -15.65 -12.75 -11.80
N TYR A 104 -14.54 -12.57 -11.08
CA TYR A 104 -13.62 -13.67 -10.77
C TYR A 104 -13.72 -14.13 -9.32
N PHE A 105 -13.96 -13.22 -8.37
CA PHE A 105 -14.11 -13.57 -6.96
C PHE A 105 -15.59 -13.71 -6.53
N LEU A 106 -16.51 -13.62 -7.49
CA LEU A 106 -17.96 -13.82 -7.28
C LEU A 106 -18.56 -12.91 -6.19
N ASN A 107 -18.03 -11.69 -6.03
CA ASN A 107 -18.47 -10.78 -4.98
C ASN A 107 -18.73 -9.35 -5.52
N GLU A 108 -19.97 -9.11 -5.94
CA GLU A 108 -20.42 -7.81 -6.45
C GLU A 108 -20.43 -6.70 -5.40
N SER A 109 -20.74 -7.03 -4.14
CA SER A 109 -20.73 -6.06 -3.04
C SER A 109 -19.33 -5.48 -2.83
N LEU A 110 -18.30 -6.34 -2.84
CA LEU A 110 -16.91 -5.89 -2.78
C LEU A 110 -16.50 -5.11 -4.05
N GLN A 111 -17.00 -5.49 -5.22
CA GLN A 111 -16.75 -4.74 -6.46
C GLN A 111 -17.31 -3.31 -6.38
N ILE A 112 -18.50 -3.12 -5.83
CA ILE A 112 -19.11 -1.80 -5.62
C ILE A 112 -18.27 -0.97 -4.64
N LYS A 113 -17.86 -1.56 -3.51
CA LYS A 113 -16.97 -0.92 -2.53
C LYS A 113 -15.65 -0.49 -3.16
N PHE A 114 -15.02 -1.39 -3.93
CA PHE A 114 -13.78 -1.10 -4.65
C PHE A 114 -13.97 0.03 -5.66
N ASN A 115 -15.01 0.00 -6.47
CA ASN A 115 -15.26 1.01 -7.50
C ASN A 115 -15.48 2.40 -6.90
N LYS A 116 -16.20 2.50 -5.76
CA LYS A 116 -16.39 3.75 -5.02
C LYS A 116 -15.06 4.31 -4.51
N ALA A 117 -14.26 3.48 -3.86
CA ALA A 117 -12.94 3.88 -3.37
C ALA A 117 -12.00 4.27 -4.53
N PHE A 118 -12.01 3.50 -5.62
CA PHE A 118 -11.22 3.77 -6.81
C PHE A 118 -11.55 5.14 -7.43
N ALA A 119 -12.83 5.46 -7.58
CA ALA A 119 -13.25 6.75 -8.13
C ALA A 119 -12.78 7.93 -7.27
N ASN A 120 -12.91 7.80 -5.94
CA ASN A 120 -12.44 8.80 -4.99
C ASN A 120 -10.92 8.99 -5.08
N GLU A 121 -10.15 7.90 -5.07
CA GLU A 121 -8.68 7.97 -5.18
C GLU A 121 -8.21 8.49 -6.54
N TYR A 122 -8.92 8.17 -7.62
CA TYR A 122 -8.58 8.68 -8.94
C TYR A 122 -8.83 10.18 -9.04
N LEU A 123 -9.97 10.67 -8.55
CA LEU A 123 -10.25 12.10 -8.49
C LEU A 123 -9.20 12.84 -7.63
N ASN A 124 -8.82 12.23 -6.50
CA ASN A 124 -7.77 12.73 -5.62
C ASN A 124 -6.41 12.85 -6.31
N TYR A 125 -6.05 11.85 -7.12
CA TYR A 125 -4.85 11.87 -7.95
C TYR A 125 -4.87 13.03 -8.97
N LEU A 126 -6.00 13.22 -9.68
CA LEU A 126 -6.14 14.31 -10.65
C LEU A 126 -6.03 15.68 -9.97
N LYS A 127 -6.73 15.90 -8.84
CA LYS A 127 -6.63 17.13 -8.04
C LYS A 127 -5.19 17.39 -7.60
N SER A 128 -4.47 16.37 -7.16
CA SER A 128 -3.09 16.50 -6.68
C SER A 128 -2.13 16.88 -7.82
N LEU A 129 -2.29 16.29 -9.00
CA LEU A 129 -1.54 16.67 -10.19
C LEU A 129 -1.77 18.12 -10.59
N VAL A 130 -3.03 18.56 -10.67
CA VAL A 130 -3.34 19.94 -11.05
C VAL A 130 -2.79 20.92 -10.00
N ASN A 131 -3.01 20.65 -8.72
CA ASN A 131 -2.49 21.46 -7.61
C ASN A 131 -0.96 21.61 -7.65
N SER A 132 -0.24 20.57 -8.08
CA SER A 132 1.23 20.63 -8.21
C SER A 132 1.71 21.71 -9.19
N LYS A 133 0.85 22.14 -10.14
CA LYS A 133 1.23 23.09 -11.19
C LYS A 133 0.57 24.45 -11.14
N ILE A 134 -0.65 24.53 -10.62
CA ILE A 134 -1.38 25.81 -10.54
C ILE A 134 -1.72 26.23 -9.10
N GLY A 135 -1.27 25.46 -8.10
CA GLY A 135 -1.64 25.69 -6.71
C GLY A 135 -3.06 25.23 -6.38
N LYS A 136 -3.50 25.50 -5.14
CA LYS A 136 -4.81 25.08 -4.63
C LYS A 136 -5.94 25.69 -5.46
N HIS A 137 -6.81 24.85 -6.02
CA HIS A 137 -7.98 25.26 -6.81
C HIS A 137 -9.29 24.70 -6.23
N ILE A 138 -10.42 25.24 -6.70
CA ILE A 138 -11.78 24.81 -6.30
C ILE A 138 -12.37 23.78 -7.29
N ILE A 139 -11.69 23.52 -8.42
CA ILE A 139 -12.17 22.58 -9.46
C ILE A 139 -12.37 21.18 -8.86
N GLU A 140 -13.61 20.70 -8.92
CA GLU A 140 -14.00 19.38 -8.44
C GLU A 140 -14.37 18.42 -9.56
N ASP A 141 -14.73 18.94 -10.74
CA ASP A 141 -15.17 18.15 -11.88
C ASP A 141 -14.01 17.38 -12.53
N GLU A 142 -14.21 16.07 -12.74
CA GLU A 142 -13.20 15.19 -13.32
C GLU A 142 -12.84 15.58 -14.76
N LYS A 143 -13.81 16.03 -15.58
CA LYS A 143 -13.57 16.38 -16.99
C LYS A 143 -12.70 17.63 -17.10
N GLU A 144 -12.95 18.63 -16.26
CA GLU A 144 -12.14 19.85 -16.20
C GLU A 144 -10.70 19.56 -15.76
N LEU A 145 -10.52 18.76 -14.70
CA LEU A 145 -9.19 18.35 -14.25
C LEU A 145 -8.41 17.63 -15.36
N LYS A 146 -9.06 16.70 -16.07
CA LYS A 146 -8.47 16.01 -17.22
C LYS A 146 -8.07 16.96 -18.34
N LYS A 147 -8.86 18.00 -18.63
CA LYS A 147 -8.52 19.00 -19.66
C LYS A 147 -7.22 19.73 -19.32
N ILE A 148 -7.05 20.13 -18.06
CA ILE A 148 -5.83 20.79 -17.59
C ILE A 148 -4.63 19.84 -17.67
N ILE A 149 -4.79 18.61 -17.18
CA ILE A 149 -3.70 17.62 -17.15
C ILE A 149 -3.25 17.25 -18.56
N ARG A 150 -4.18 17.10 -19.52
CA ARG A 150 -3.82 16.76 -20.91
C ARG A 150 -2.84 17.77 -21.51
N ASN A 151 -3.04 19.05 -21.22
CA ASN A 151 -2.20 20.13 -21.74
C ASN A 151 -0.86 20.25 -21.00
N LYS A 152 -0.82 19.95 -19.69
CA LYS A 152 0.36 20.18 -18.84
C LYS A 152 1.22 18.93 -18.59
N PHE A 153 0.65 17.73 -18.71
CA PHE A 153 1.28 16.46 -18.35
C PHE A 153 0.99 15.38 -19.41
N PRO A 154 1.61 15.44 -20.60
CA PRO A 154 1.36 14.48 -21.67
C PRO A 154 1.89 13.07 -21.38
N LYS A 155 2.90 12.94 -20.49
CA LYS A 155 3.52 11.67 -20.09
C LYS A 155 3.95 11.70 -18.63
N PHE A 156 4.17 10.52 -18.05
CA PHE A 156 4.80 10.41 -16.74
C PHE A 156 6.25 10.93 -16.76
N THR A 157 6.61 11.69 -15.74
CA THR A 157 7.95 12.22 -15.48
C THR A 157 8.34 11.92 -14.04
N ALA A 158 9.61 12.11 -13.68
CA ALA A 158 10.07 11.95 -12.30
C ALA A 158 9.28 12.86 -11.32
N GLU A 159 8.95 14.08 -11.73
CA GLU A 159 8.16 15.04 -10.94
C GLU A 159 6.78 14.47 -10.57
N ILE A 160 6.11 13.79 -11.51
CA ILE A 160 4.74 13.34 -11.30
C ILE A 160 4.59 11.86 -10.96
N ASN A 161 5.68 11.09 -11.00
CA ASN A 161 5.67 9.67 -10.65
C ASN A 161 5.28 9.44 -9.19
N ASN A 162 5.61 10.36 -8.28
CA ASN A 162 5.19 10.24 -6.88
C ASN A 162 3.65 10.22 -6.73
N PHE A 163 2.91 11.00 -7.55
CA PHE A 163 1.44 10.97 -7.54
C PHE A 163 0.90 9.66 -8.12
N ARG A 164 1.53 9.15 -9.19
CA ARG A 164 1.20 7.85 -9.78
C ARG A 164 1.37 6.74 -8.75
N ASP A 165 2.52 6.68 -8.10
CA ASP A 165 2.85 5.65 -7.12
C ASP A 165 1.93 5.74 -5.90
N SER A 166 1.61 6.96 -5.46
CA SER A 166 0.63 7.19 -4.39
C SER A 166 -0.74 6.63 -4.72
N PHE A 167 -1.22 6.90 -5.93
CA PHE A 167 -2.51 6.38 -6.37
C PHE A 167 -2.50 4.85 -6.44
N LEU A 168 -1.48 4.25 -7.06
CA LEU A 168 -1.37 2.80 -7.19
C LEU A 168 -1.26 2.11 -5.82
N TYR A 169 -0.52 2.70 -4.88
CA TYR A 169 -0.42 2.23 -3.49
C TYR A 169 -1.79 2.20 -2.82
N ARG A 170 -2.56 3.29 -2.93
CA ARG A 170 -3.90 3.38 -2.33
C ARG A 170 -4.88 2.37 -2.90
N ILE A 171 -4.88 2.18 -4.21
CA ILE A 171 -5.74 1.17 -4.85
C ILE A 171 -5.32 -0.25 -4.44
N ARG A 172 -4.01 -0.53 -4.34
CA ARG A 172 -3.50 -1.81 -3.84
C ARG A 172 -3.98 -2.09 -2.41
N GLU A 173 -3.88 -1.11 -1.52
CA GLU A 173 -4.32 -1.25 -0.12
C GLU A 173 -5.82 -1.53 0.00
N VAL A 174 -6.65 -0.77 -0.73
CA VAL A 174 -8.10 -1.01 -0.79
C VAL A 174 -8.39 -2.42 -1.31
N CYS A 175 -7.71 -2.84 -2.38
CA CYS A 175 -7.89 -4.17 -2.94
C CYS A 175 -7.49 -5.27 -1.95
N PHE A 176 -6.34 -5.14 -1.29
CA PHE A 176 -5.85 -6.13 -0.32
C PHE A 176 -6.80 -6.27 0.86
N LYS A 177 -7.29 -5.14 1.40
CA LYS A 177 -8.28 -5.15 2.48
C LYS A 177 -9.56 -5.89 2.08
N LEU A 178 -10.13 -5.57 0.91
CA LEU A 178 -11.37 -6.22 0.45
C LEU A 178 -11.16 -7.71 0.15
N LEU A 179 -10.01 -8.10 -0.40
CA LEU A 179 -9.68 -9.51 -0.60
C LEU A 179 -9.48 -10.25 0.73
N SER A 180 -8.89 -9.60 1.74
CA SER A 180 -8.75 -10.15 3.09
C SER A 180 -10.12 -10.34 3.75
N GLU A 181 -11.02 -9.36 3.62
CA GLU A 181 -12.42 -9.49 4.07
C GLU A 181 -13.13 -10.67 3.38
N ASN A 182 -12.94 -10.83 2.07
CA ASN A 182 -13.52 -11.94 1.31
C ASN A 182 -12.93 -13.30 1.69
N TYR A 183 -11.64 -13.33 2.03
CA TYR A 183 -10.94 -14.54 2.42
C TYR A 183 -11.37 -14.99 3.82
N ASN A 184 -11.49 -14.05 4.76
CA ASN A 184 -11.92 -14.32 6.12
C ASN A 184 -13.39 -14.78 6.21
N SER A 185 -14.16 -14.64 5.13
CA SER A 185 -15.53 -15.15 5.01
C SER A 185 -15.62 -16.49 4.27
N ASP A 186 -14.51 -17.21 4.11
CA ASP A 186 -14.42 -18.52 3.46
C ASP A 186 -15.05 -18.55 2.05
N SER A 187 -14.82 -17.48 1.27
CA SER A 187 -15.45 -17.31 -0.03
C SER A 187 -14.91 -18.30 -1.08
N ILE A 188 -15.82 -19.10 -1.66
CA ILE A 188 -15.55 -19.95 -2.85
C ILE A 188 -15.00 -19.16 -4.04
N GLY A 189 -15.14 -17.84 -4.02
CA GLY A 189 -14.64 -16.92 -5.03
C GLY A 189 -13.15 -17.04 -5.30
N PHE A 190 -12.33 -17.43 -4.31
CA PHE A 190 -10.90 -17.63 -4.56
C PHE A 190 -10.60 -18.84 -5.45
N LEU A 191 -11.30 -19.96 -5.24
CA LEU A 191 -11.15 -21.15 -6.08
C LEU A 191 -11.71 -20.88 -7.49
N HIS A 192 -12.80 -20.12 -7.59
CA HIS A 192 -13.30 -19.68 -8.89
C HIS A 192 -12.31 -18.75 -9.60
N ALA A 193 -11.73 -17.78 -8.88
CA ALA A 193 -10.70 -16.89 -9.39
C ALA A 193 -9.48 -17.68 -9.84
N TYR A 194 -9.05 -18.68 -9.06
CA TYR A 194 -8.00 -19.61 -9.45
C TYR A 194 -8.33 -20.25 -10.80
N ASN A 195 -9.42 -21.02 -10.88
CA ASN A 195 -9.75 -21.76 -12.09
C ASN A 195 -9.90 -20.84 -13.32
N SER A 196 -10.47 -19.66 -13.12
CA SER A 196 -10.67 -18.68 -14.20
C SER A 196 -9.37 -18.03 -14.66
N PHE A 197 -8.53 -17.60 -13.72
CA PHE A 197 -7.26 -16.95 -14.07
C PHE A 197 -6.26 -17.96 -14.58
N PHE A 198 -6.17 -19.15 -13.97
CA PHE A 198 -5.30 -20.25 -14.35
C PHE A 198 -5.77 -21.03 -15.58
N MET A 199 -6.98 -20.74 -16.08
CA MET A 199 -7.60 -21.44 -17.21
C MET A 199 -7.50 -22.96 -17.05
N THR A 200 -7.72 -23.46 -15.83
CA THR A 200 -7.47 -24.87 -15.45
C THR A 200 -8.36 -25.86 -16.17
N LYS A 201 -9.41 -25.37 -16.84
CA LYS A 201 -10.32 -26.15 -17.69
C LYS A 201 -9.82 -26.28 -19.14
N ASP A 202 -8.84 -25.48 -19.54
CA ASP A 202 -8.29 -25.45 -20.90
C ASP A 202 -6.93 -26.17 -20.98
N VAL A 203 -6.58 -26.69 -22.15
CA VAL A 203 -5.23 -27.21 -22.40
C VAL A 203 -4.32 -26.04 -22.76
N ASN A 204 -3.46 -25.64 -21.82
CA ASN A 204 -2.54 -24.53 -21.98
C ASN A 204 -1.12 -25.06 -22.24
N ILE A 205 -0.58 -24.83 -23.44
CA ILE A 205 0.78 -25.26 -23.81
C ILE A 205 1.71 -24.06 -23.79
N ILE A 206 2.79 -24.15 -23.01
CA ILE A 206 3.81 -23.11 -22.93
C ILE A 206 5.05 -23.56 -23.68
N THR A 207 5.52 -22.70 -24.57
CA THR A 207 6.82 -22.82 -25.24
C THR A 207 7.75 -21.76 -24.65
N TYR A 208 8.71 -22.21 -23.85
CA TYR A 208 9.79 -21.37 -23.34
C TYR A 208 10.94 -21.30 -24.33
N TYR A 209 11.46 -20.09 -24.57
CA TYR A 209 12.63 -19.88 -25.41
C TYR A 209 13.70 -19.03 -24.72
N GLY A 210 14.96 -19.41 -24.91
CA GLY A 210 16.13 -18.76 -24.35
C GLY A 210 16.80 -17.73 -25.26
N LYS A 211 18.08 -17.50 -25.00
CA LYS A 211 18.95 -16.71 -25.89
C LYS A 211 19.49 -17.56 -27.05
N GLU A 212 19.75 -18.84 -26.78
CA GLU A 212 20.30 -19.80 -27.74
C GLU A 212 19.18 -20.54 -28.49
N PHE A 213 19.46 -20.97 -29.73
CA PHE A 213 18.48 -21.63 -30.60
C PHE A 213 17.94 -22.96 -30.03
N TYR A 214 18.79 -23.72 -29.36
CA TYR A 214 18.45 -25.01 -28.74
C TYR A 214 17.81 -24.86 -27.36
N ASP A 215 17.76 -23.66 -26.81
CA ASP A 215 17.25 -23.39 -25.46
C ASP A 215 15.71 -23.26 -25.47
N VAL A 216 15.03 -24.32 -25.93
CA VAL A 216 13.58 -24.41 -26.05
C VAL A 216 13.04 -25.52 -25.17
N GLN A 217 12.00 -25.23 -24.40
CA GLN A 217 11.26 -26.21 -23.59
C GLN A 217 9.77 -26.03 -23.85
N VAL A 218 9.04 -27.14 -24.00
CA VAL A 218 7.59 -27.12 -24.17
C VAL A 218 6.95 -27.98 -23.08
N GLU A 219 5.93 -27.45 -22.42
CA GLU A 219 5.20 -28.15 -21.36
C GLU A 219 3.71 -27.78 -21.36
N ILE A 220 2.90 -28.63 -20.71
CA ILE A 220 1.53 -28.27 -20.35
C ILE A 220 1.59 -27.47 -19.06
N PHE A 221 0.96 -26.30 -19.07
CA PHE A 221 0.73 -25.55 -17.84
C PHE A 221 -0.38 -26.22 -17.03
N ASN A 222 0.01 -26.96 -16.01
CA ASN A 222 -0.91 -27.55 -15.04
C ASN A 222 -0.54 -27.08 -13.63
N PRO A 223 -1.23 -26.05 -13.11
CA PRO A 223 -0.94 -25.50 -11.79
C PRO A 223 -1.47 -26.38 -10.64
N GLY A 224 -2.16 -27.49 -10.94
CA GLY A 224 -2.72 -28.41 -9.94
C GLY A 224 -4.08 -27.95 -9.39
N TYR A 225 -4.56 -28.67 -8.38
CA TYR A 225 -5.85 -28.44 -7.72
C TYR A 225 -5.63 -27.93 -6.30
N PRO A 226 -5.81 -26.64 -6.05
CA PRO A 226 -5.53 -26.08 -4.74
C PRO A 226 -6.69 -26.32 -3.78
N GLN A 227 -6.37 -26.53 -2.51
CA GLN A 227 -7.36 -26.48 -1.45
C GLN A 227 -7.48 -25.04 -0.92
N TYR A 228 -8.59 -24.74 -0.25
CA TYR A 228 -8.84 -23.38 0.25
C TYR A 228 -7.80 -22.98 1.32
N GLU A 229 -7.37 -23.95 2.12
CA GLU A 229 -6.40 -23.79 3.20
C GLU A 229 -4.99 -23.46 2.68
N ASP A 230 -4.71 -23.76 1.40
CA ASP A 230 -3.44 -23.47 0.75
C ASP A 230 -3.32 -22.00 0.31
N ILE A 231 -4.42 -21.25 0.41
CA ILE A 231 -4.51 -19.88 -0.09
C ILE A 231 -3.81 -18.93 0.87
N LYS A 232 -2.84 -18.17 0.34
CA LYS A 232 -2.18 -17.11 1.09
C LYS A 232 -2.22 -15.79 0.36
N LEU A 233 -2.81 -14.77 0.98
CA LEU A 233 -2.81 -13.41 0.44
C LEU A 233 -1.48 -12.73 0.72
N TYR A 234 -1.02 -11.89 -0.21
CA TYR A 234 0.18 -11.09 0.01
C TYR A 234 0.16 -9.81 -0.86
N LYS A 235 1.12 -8.93 -0.59
CA LYS A 235 1.37 -7.69 -1.33
C LYS A 235 2.81 -7.66 -1.83
N ILE A 236 3.04 -7.02 -2.98
CA ILE A 236 4.39 -6.79 -3.52
C ILE A 236 4.48 -5.36 -4.03
N GLY A 237 5.45 -4.60 -3.53
CA GLY A 237 5.72 -3.24 -3.99
C GLY A 237 4.46 -2.37 -3.91
N LYS A 238 4.41 -1.29 -4.68
CA LYS A 238 3.34 -0.28 -4.54
C LYS A 238 2.04 -0.59 -5.28
N SER A 239 1.96 -1.67 -6.06
CA SER A 239 0.87 -1.82 -7.04
C SER A 239 0.28 -3.21 -7.17
N THR A 240 0.81 -4.19 -6.44
CA THR A 240 0.49 -5.59 -6.67
C THR A 240 -0.09 -6.21 -5.42
N VAL A 241 -1.26 -6.83 -5.57
CA VAL A 241 -1.78 -7.82 -4.62
C VAL A 241 -1.62 -9.19 -5.25
N GLY A 242 -1.44 -10.21 -4.44
CA GLY A 242 -1.41 -11.56 -4.96
C GLY A 242 -2.00 -12.54 -3.97
N PHE A 243 -2.27 -13.72 -4.50
CA PHE A 243 -2.72 -14.84 -3.72
C PHE A 243 -2.02 -16.08 -4.24
N LYS A 244 -1.41 -16.81 -3.30
CA LYS A 244 -0.64 -18.02 -3.52
C LYS A 244 -1.54 -19.20 -3.25
N PHE A 245 -1.44 -20.22 -4.07
CA PHE A 245 -1.94 -21.56 -3.82
C PHE A 245 -0.73 -22.47 -3.90
N ASN A 246 -0.15 -22.85 -2.75
CA ASN A 246 1.06 -23.70 -2.63
C ASN A 246 2.11 -23.55 -3.75
N ARG A 247 3.30 -22.98 -3.58
CA ARG A 247 4.27 -22.68 -4.69
C ARG A 247 3.77 -21.81 -5.86
N ILE A 248 2.54 -21.92 -6.36
CA ILE A 248 2.07 -21.11 -7.48
C ILE A 248 1.30 -19.91 -6.95
N ALA A 249 1.52 -18.73 -7.54
CA ALA A 249 0.78 -17.54 -7.16
C ALA A 249 0.24 -16.78 -8.36
N LEU A 250 -0.93 -16.18 -8.17
CA LEU A 250 -1.47 -15.17 -9.05
C LEU A 250 -1.16 -13.79 -8.46
N THR A 251 -0.56 -12.92 -9.27
CA THR A 251 -0.43 -11.50 -8.98
C THR A 251 -1.36 -10.66 -9.83
N LEU A 252 -2.02 -9.69 -9.19
CA LEU A 252 -2.87 -8.68 -9.79
C LEU A 252 -2.20 -7.31 -9.61
N ARG A 253 -1.60 -6.80 -10.68
CA ARG A 253 -0.85 -5.55 -10.69
C ARG A 253 -1.63 -4.41 -11.32
N PHE A 254 -1.94 -3.38 -10.53
CA PHE A 254 -2.51 -2.13 -11.04
C PHE A 254 -1.45 -1.32 -11.80
N LYS A 255 -1.77 -0.88 -13.01
CA LYS A 255 -0.87 -0.01 -13.80
C LYS A 255 -1.64 0.92 -14.73
N PHE A 256 -1.10 2.11 -14.95
CA PHE A 256 -1.52 2.95 -16.06
C PHE A 256 -1.08 2.33 -17.38
N GLU A 257 -1.89 2.48 -18.43
CA GLU A 257 -1.57 1.96 -19.76
C GLU A 257 -0.39 2.67 -20.42
N SER A 258 -0.40 4.00 -20.41
CA SER A 258 0.54 4.78 -21.23
C SER A 258 0.88 6.16 -20.63
N GLY A 259 -0.04 6.78 -19.91
CA GLY A 259 0.17 8.14 -19.41
C GLY A 259 -0.75 8.56 -18.27
N PRO A 260 -0.62 9.81 -17.80
CA PRO A 260 -1.27 10.30 -16.58
C PRO A 260 -2.80 10.24 -16.58
N LEU A 261 -3.42 10.28 -17.76
CA LEU A 261 -4.87 10.20 -17.95
C LEU A 261 -5.34 8.87 -18.55
N SER A 262 -4.41 7.95 -18.78
CA SER A 262 -4.72 6.66 -19.37
C SER A 262 -5.51 5.77 -18.42
N SER A 263 -6.20 4.77 -18.98
CA SER A 263 -6.95 3.82 -18.17
C SER A 263 -6.02 3.06 -17.23
N ILE A 264 -6.56 2.67 -16.08
CA ILE A 264 -5.87 1.80 -15.14
C ILE A 264 -6.22 0.36 -15.52
N LYS A 265 -5.21 -0.40 -15.91
CA LYS A 265 -5.31 -1.83 -16.17
C LYS A 265 -4.94 -2.62 -14.92
N LEU A 266 -5.57 -3.78 -14.78
CA LEU A 266 -5.16 -4.82 -13.86
C LEU A 266 -4.45 -5.89 -14.67
N ALA A 267 -3.15 -6.05 -14.45
CA ALA A 267 -2.36 -7.07 -15.12
C ALA A 267 -2.28 -8.31 -14.23
N ALA A 268 -2.85 -9.42 -14.70
CA ALA A 268 -2.69 -10.71 -14.05
C ALA A 268 -1.39 -11.35 -14.55
N SER A 269 -0.56 -11.83 -13.62
CA SER A 269 0.60 -12.64 -13.95
C SER A 269 0.73 -13.79 -12.98
N TYR A 270 1.41 -14.84 -13.42
CA TYR A 270 1.76 -15.95 -12.55
C TYR A 270 3.22 -15.87 -12.14
N GLU A 271 3.45 -16.30 -10.91
CA GLU A 271 4.77 -16.36 -10.30
C GLU A 271 4.86 -17.69 -9.57
N GLU A 272 5.93 -18.43 -9.81
CA GLU A 272 6.30 -19.49 -8.88
C GLU A 272 7.01 -18.82 -7.70
N PHE A 273 6.50 -19.05 -6.50
CA PHE A 273 7.02 -18.43 -5.30
C PHE A 273 8.29 -19.14 -4.85
N GLU A 274 9.24 -18.28 -4.52
CA GLU A 274 10.46 -18.52 -3.78
C GLU A 274 10.24 -19.50 -2.60
N ASN A 275 11.22 -20.35 -2.34
CA ASN A 275 11.22 -21.19 -1.14
C ASN A 275 11.44 -20.32 0.13
N VAL A 276 11.23 -20.89 1.32
CA VAL A 276 11.42 -20.15 2.59
C VAL A 276 12.86 -19.60 2.71
N ASN A 277 13.84 -20.30 2.13
CA ASN A 277 15.25 -19.91 2.20
C ASN A 277 15.53 -18.58 1.48
N GLU A 278 14.88 -18.34 0.35
CA GLU A 278 15.02 -17.08 -0.40
C GLU A 278 14.49 -15.85 0.37
N ILE A 279 13.39 -16.00 1.14
CA ILE A 279 12.89 -14.91 2.02
C ILE A 279 13.92 -14.60 3.11
N GLU A 280 14.51 -15.64 3.71
CA GLU A 280 15.55 -15.48 4.72
C GLU A 280 16.79 -14.80 4.12
N GLU A 281 17.20 -15.16 2.90
CA GLU A 281 18.31 -14.50 2.18
C GLU A 281 18.03 -13.02 1.91
N ILE A 282 16.82 -12.67 1.45
CA ILE A 282 16.40 -11.27 1.25
C ILE A 282 16.48 -10.50 2.58
N ASN A 283 15.98 -11.08 3.66
CA ASN A 283 16.01 -10.50 4.99
C ASN A 283 17.44 -10.30 5.49
N GLN A 284 18.33 -11.28 5.31
CA GLN A 284 19.75 -11.16 5.65
C GLN A 284 20.47 -10.09 4.82
N SER A 285 20.11 -9.95 3.55
CA SER A 285 20.63 -8.88 2.68
C SER A 285 20.24 -7.50 3.21
N THR A 286 18.96 -7.28 3.58
CA THR A 286 18.50 -6.03 4.21
C THR A 286 19.24 -5.75 5.51
N ILE A 287 19.38 -6.75 6.40
CA ILE A 287 20.11 -6.63 7.67
C ILE A 287 21.55 -6.20 7.43
N THR A 288 22.24 -6.82 6.47
CA THR A 288 23.64 -6.53 6.14
C THR A 288 23.81 -5.12 5.58
N LYS A 289 22.93 -4.70 4.65
CA LYS A 289 22.93 -3.33 4.11
C LYS A 289 22.74 -2.29 5.21
N MET A 290 21.78 -2.52 6.12
CA MET A 290 21.51 -1.62 7.25
C MET A 290 22.71 -1.48 8.19
N LYS A 291 23.35 -2.59 8.59
CA LYS A 291 24.54 -2.58 9.44
C LYS A 291 25.68 -1.77 8.80
N LYS A 292 25.96 -2.03 7.52
CA LYS A 292 26.98 -1.30 6.76
C LYS A 292 26.70 0.21 6.72
N LEU A 293 25.46 0.63 6.52
CA LEU A 293 25.08 2.05 6.54
C LEU A 293 25.34 2.68 7.92
N MET A 294 24.99 1.99 9.00
CA MET A 294 25.21 2.48 10.36
C MET A 294 26.70 2.62 10.73
N GLU A 295 27.58 1.84 10.09
CA GLU A 295 29.02 1.88 10.34
C GLU A 295 29.77 2.93 9.51
N SER A 296 29.28 3.24 8.29
CA SER A 296 30.06 3.96 7.26
C SER A 296 29.56 5.36 6.89
N TYR A 297 28.47 5.85 7.51
CA TYR A 297 27.92 7.15 7.18
C TYR A 297 28.74 8.33 7.71
N ASN A 298 28.57 9.50 7.07
CA ASN A 298 29.18 10.75 7.51
C ASN A 298 28.13 11.67 8.16
N TYR A 299 28.45 12.19 9.34
CA TYR A 299 27.58 13.10 10.08
C TYR A 299 27.60 14.52 9.47
N MET A 300 26.42 15.09 9.28
CA MET A 300 26.15 16.46 8.88
C MET A 300 25.29 17.12 9.94
N TYR A 301 25.81 18.16 10.60
CA TYR A 301 25.06 18.87 11.62
C TYR A 301 23.83 19.57 11.03
N VAL A 302 22.66 19.29 11.60
CA VAL A 302 21.40 19.97 11.28
C VAL A 302 20.74 20.44 12.57
N LYS A 303 20.38 21.73 12.62
CA LYS A 303 19.80 22.38 13.82
C LYS A 303 18.51 21.71 14.33
N ASN A 304 17.68 21.19 13.42
CA ASN A 304 16.45 20.45 13.78
C ASN A 304 16.48 19.04 13.18
N HIS A 305 16.90 18.07 13.99
CA HIS A 305 17.03 16.67 13.60
C HIS A 305 15.87 15.79 14.09
N SER A 306 14.78 16.37 14.64
CA SER A 306 13.65 15.59 15.17
C SER A 306 12.99 14.68 14.13
N ASN A 307 12.87 15.17 12.88
CA ASN A 307 12.35 14.36 11.79
C ASN A 307 13.29 13.21 11.44
N SER A 308 14.61 13.46 11.45
CA SER A 308 15.61 12.42 11.21
C SER A 308 15.62 11.35 12.31
N ILE A 309 15.41 11.72 13.58
CA ILE A 309 15.22 10.74 14.66
C ILE A 309 14.03 9.84 14.35
N GLY A 310 12.87 10.42 14.03
CA GLY A 310 11.66 9.65 13.70
C GLY A 310 11.88 8.69 12.53
N LYS A 311 12.45 9.17 11.43
CA LYS A 311 12.70 8.34 10.24
C LYS A 311 13.76 7.25 10.44
N CYS A 312 14.82 7.54 11.20
CA CYS A 312 15.77 6.49 11.57
C CYS A 312 15.13 5.48 12.53
N HIS A 313 14.28 5.93 13.45
CA HIS A 313 13.55 5.05 14.38
C HIS A 313 12.60 4.09 13.65
N GLU A 314 11.89 4.57 12.63
CA GLU A 314 11.06 3.74 11.74
C GLU A 314 11.88 2.65 11.06
N ALA A 315 12.99 3.03 10.41
CA ALA A 315 13.86 2.11 9.70
C ALA A 315 14.54 1.09 10.66
N ILE A 316 15.03 1.53 11.82
CA ILE A 316 15.63 0.66 12.83
C ILE A 316 14.59 -0.30 13.41
N THR A 317 13.35 0.15 13.64
CA THR A 317 12.26 -0.72 14.12
C THR A 317 11.96 -1.82 13.09
N TYR A 318 11.88 -1.46 11.80
CA TYR A 318 11.73 -2.42 10.71
C TYR A 318 12.87 -3.43 10.68
N PHE A 319 14.12 -2.96 10.80
CA PHE A 319 15.31 -3.80 10.91
C PHE A 319 15.19 -4.82 12.06
N TRP A 320 14.70 -4.41 13.23
CA TRP A 320 14.52 -5.32 14.37
C TRP A 320 13.43 -6.36 14.14
N PHE A 321 12.34 -6.02 13.44
CA PHE A 321 11.34 -7.01 13.03
C PHE A 321 11.93 -8.06 12.10
N VAL A 322 12.61 -7.63 11.04
CA VAL A 322 13.25 -8.54 10.06
C VAL A 322 14.33 -9.40 10.72
N SER A 323 15.09 -8.84 11.67
CA SER A 323 16.10 -9.59 12.44
C SER A 323 15.48 -10.63 13.37
N LYS A 324 14.32 -10.33 13.98
CA LYS A 324 13.64 -11.24 14.90
C LYS A 324 12.82 -12.32 14.19
N PHE A 325 12.32 -12.03 13.00
CA PHE A 325 11.47 -12.92 12.21
C PHE A 325 12.10 -13.17 10.84
N PRO A 326 13.05 -14.12 10.71
CA PRO A 326 13.76 -14.37 9.45
C PRO A 326 12.86 -14.72 8.26
N SER A 327 11.67 -15.24 8.51
CA SER A 327 10.69 -15.63 7.48
C SER A 327 9.61 -14.57 7.18
N ILE A 328 9.67 -13.39 7.83
CA ILE A 328 8.70 -12.32 7.55
C ILE A 328 8.91 -11.76 6.13
N LYS A 329 7.83 -11.60 5.35
CA LYS A 329 7.96 -11.04 4.00
C LYS A 329 8.06 -9.53 4.06
N GLN A 330 9.09 -8.97 3.43
CA GLN A 330 9.18 -7.53 3.19
C GLN A 330 8.33 -7.16 1.98
N VAL A 331 7.30 -6.33 2.16
CA VAL A 331 6.46 -5.88 1.02
C VAL A 331 7.25 -4.98 0.06
N GLN A 332 8.20 -4.20 0.60
CA GLN A 332 9.12 -3.32 -0.13
C GLN A 332 10.55 -3.49 0.40
N VAL A 333 11.33 -4.37 -0.23
CA VAL A 333 12.63 -4.86 0.28
C VAL A 333 13.66 -3.74 0.55
N ASP A 334 13.74 -2.71 -0.30
CA ASP A 334 14.76 -1.67 -0.17
C ASP A 334 14.31 -0.44 0.62
N GLU A 335 13.02 -0.29 0.94
CA GLU A 335 12.48 0.97 1.49
C GLU A 335 13.06 1.30 2.88
N CYS A 336 13.26 0.28 3.74
CA CYS A 336 13.93 0.45 5.03
C CYS A 336 15.35 1.01 4.88
N VAL A 337 16.13 0.45 3.95
CA VAL A 337 17.52 0.85 3.67
C VAL A 337 17.55 2.27 3.08
N GLU A 338 16.65 2.58 2.17
CA GLU A 338 16.54 3.91 1.54
C GLU A 338 16.18 5.01 2.54
N ILE A 339 15.22 4.76 3.44
CA ILE A 339 14.85 5.71 4.50
C ILE A 339 16.05 5.94 5.41
N MET A 340 16.72 4.88 5.85
CA MET A 340 17.91 5.01 6.69
C MET A 340 18.99 5.85 6.01
N ASN A 341 19.36 5.51 4.77
CA ASN A 341 20.38 6.21 4.00
C ASN A 341 20.07 7.71 3.83
N ARG A 342 18.79 8.09 3.68
CA ARG A 342 18.37 9.48 3.51
C ARG A 342 18.52 10.34 4.77
N TYR A 343 18.32 9.76 5.96
CA TYR A 343 18.19 10.54 7.20
C TYR A 343 19.34 10.34 8.18
N ILE A 344 20.10 9.24 8.07
CA ILE A 344 21.15 8.85 9.02
C ILE A 344 22.24 9.92 9.18
N SER A 345 22.61 10.60 8.10
CA SER A 345 23.64 11.66 8.13
C SER A 345 23.32 12.80 9.07
N ASN A 346 22.05 13.01 9.43
CA ASN A 346 21.65 14.12 10.30
C ASN A 346 21.68 13.76 11.80
N LEU A 347 22.09 12.54 12.15
CA LEU A 347 22.24 12.07 13.53
C LEU A 347 23.72 11.86 13.86
N SER A 348 24.15 12.29 15.06
CA SER A 348 25.48 11.95 15.55
C SER A 348 25.58 10.45 15.85
N LYS A 349 26.81 9.92 15.87
CA LYS A 349 27.07 8.50 16.14
C LYS A 349 26.54 8.05 17.49
N ASP A 350 26.74 8.84 18.53
CA ASP A 350 26.23 8.54 19.87
C ASP A 350 24.70 8.48 19.88
N LYS A 351 24.04 9.44 19.22
CA LYS A 351 22.58 9.49 19.17
C LYS A 351 21.99 8.33 18.36
N LEU A 352 22.64 7.96 17.27
CA LEU A 352 22.28 6.78 16.49
C LEU A 352 22.43 5.50 17.32
N ASN A 353 23.54 5.34 18.05
CA ASN A 353 23.79 4.18 18.89
C ASN A 353 22.72 4.03 19.98
N ILE A 354 22.39 5.12 20.67
CA ILE A 354 21.31 5.16 21.67
C ILE A 354 19.97 4.77 21.03
N LEU A 355 19.64 5.36 19.87
CA LEU A 355 18.41 5.04 19.17
C LEU A 355 18.35 3.57 18.76
N TYR A 356 19.45 3.04 18.21
CA TYR A 356 19.58 1.65 17.77
C TYR A 356 19.36 0.65 18.92
N SER A 357 20.06 0.82 20.04
CA SER A 357 19.94 -0.06 21.19
C SER A 357 18.55 0.00 21.80
N SER A 358 17.97 1.21 21.92
CA SER A 358 16.69 1.40 22.57
C SER A 358 15.51 0.92 21.73
N SER A 359 15.59 1.07 20.40
CA SER A 359 14.58 0.53 19.48
C SER A 359 14.47 -1.00 19.51
N ALA A 360 15.47 -1.74 19.99
CA ALA A 360 15.37 -3.20 20.13
C ALA A 360 14.21 -3.62 21.04
N THR A 361 13.82 -2.75 21.99
CA THR A 361 12.74 -3.01 22.96
C THR A 361 11.34 -2.83 22.39
N ILE A 362 11.19 -2.20 21.22
CA ILE A 362 9.86 -1.91 20.66
C ILE A 362 9.19 -3.14 20.08
N VAL A 363 9.94 -4.05 19.47
CA VAL A 363 9.38 -5.27 18.87
C VAL A 363 8.74 -6.16 19.94
N PRO A 364 9.39 -6.46 21.08
CA PRO A 364 8.72 -7.12 22.21
C PRO A 364 7.44 -6.43 22.68
N ALA A 365 7.45 -5.10 22.82
CA ALA A 365 6.28 -4.35 23.28
C ALA A 365 5.09 -4.43 22.29
N ILE A 366 5.36 -4.39 20.98
CA ILE A 366 4.33 -4.59 19.95
C ILE A 366 3.78 -6.02 20.02
N LEU A 367 4.66 -7.02 20.09
CA LEU A 367 4.24 -8.42 20.15
C LEU A 367 3.38 -8.72 21.38
N GLU A 368 3.72 -8.18 22.55
CA GLU A 368 2.91 -8.31 23.76
C GLU A 368 1.47 -7.83 23.52
N LYS A 369 1.30 -6.66 22.88
CA LYS A 369 -0.03 -6.15 22.52
C LYS A 369 -0.75 -7.01 21.50
N LEU A 370 -0.05 -7.49 20.47
CA LEU A 370 -0.63 -8.39 19.48
C LEU A 370 -1.05 -9.73 20.09
N THR A 371 -0.28 -10.27 21.04
CA THR A 371 -0.62 -11.49 21.79
C THR A 371 -1.87 -11.27 22.63
N LEU A 372 -2.02 -10.12 23.30
CA LEU A 372 -3.25 -9.80 24.04
C LEU A 372 -4.48 -9.72 23.12
N LYS A 373 -4.31 -9.27 21.88
CA LYS A 373 -5.40 -9.06 20.92
C LYS A 373 -5.80 -10.33 20.17
N TYR A 374 -4.82 -11.14 19.75
CA TYR A 374 -5.02 -12.28 18.87
C TYR A 374 -4.78 -13.63 19.54
N ASN A 375 -4.25 -13.64 20.77
CA ASN A 375 -3.76 -14.82 21.49
C ASN A 375 -2.59 -15.52 20.75
N ASN A 376 -2.91 -16.32 19.73
CA ASN A 376 -1.93 -16.99 18.88
C ASN A 376 -1.97 -16.42 17.45
N PHE A 377 -0.82 -16.02 16.93
CA PHE A 377 -0.72 -15.43 15.61
C PHE A 377 0.66 -15.65 14.98
N SER A 378 0.73 -15.45 13.67
CA SER A 378 1.99 -15.33 12.93
C SER A 378 2.03 -14.00 12.17
N LEU A 379 3.23 -13.46 11.99
CA LEU A 379 3.45 -12.30 11.14
C LEU A 379 3.73 -12.78 9.71
N ASP A 380 2.86 -12.45 8.76
CA ASP A 380 3.06 -12.81 7.35
C ASP A 380 3.98 -11.82 6.65
N SER A 381 3.72 -10.52 6.80
CA SER A 381 4.49 -9.49 6.12
C SER A 381 4.57 -8.17 6.89
N ILE A 382 5.57 -7.37 6.51
CA ILE A 382 5.85 -6.05 7.06
C ILE A 382 6.10 -5.02 5.96
N GLU A 383 5.55 -3.82 6.13
CA GLU A 383 5.69 -2.70 5.22
C GLU A 383 5.92 -1.39 5.97
N LEU A 384 6.83 -0.54 5.46
CA LEU A 384 6.91 0.86 5.87
C LEU A 384 5.86 1.65 5.10
N ILE A 385 5.04 2.43 5.81
CA ILE A 385 4.02 3.26 5.18
C ILE A 385 4.67 4.58 4.76
N PRO A 386 4.74 4.91 3.46
CA PRO A 386 5.45 6.11 3.02
C PRO A 386 4.66 7.38 3.32
N ASP A 387 5.32 8.41 3.86
CA ASP A 387 4.71 9.70 4.22
C ASP A 387 3.91 10.34 3.08
N SER A 388 4.43 10.26 1.85
CA SER A 388 3.78 10.85 0.67
C SER A 388 2.42 10.21 0.36
N TYR A 389 2.19 9.00 0.86
CA TYR A 389 1.00 8.22 0.56
C TYR A 389 -0.07 8.41 1.63
N VAL A 390 0.25 8.99 2.79
CA VAL A 390 -0.71 9.34 3.86
C VAL A 390 -1.48 10.62 3.52
N LYS A 391 -2.53 10.50 2.70
CA LYS A 391 -3.42 11.63 2.37
C LYS A 391 -4.43 11.91 3.49
N ASP A 392 -4.97 10.86 4.09
CA ASP A 392 -5.81 10.99 5.27
C ASP A 392 -4.92 11.26 6.47
N ARG A 393 -4.97 12.49 6.99
CA ARG A 393 -4.27 12.87 8.23
C ARG A 393 -4.72 12.03 9.43
N LEU A 394 -5.83 11.30 9.30
CA LEU A 394 -6.34 10.42 10.34
C LEU A 394 -5.61 9.07 10.41
N GLU A 395 -5.02 8.61 9.29
CA GLU A 395 -4.21 7.39 9.22
C GLU A 395 -2.76 7.70 9.60
N THR A 396 -2.30 7.23 10.75
CA THR A 396 -0.98 7.59 11.32
C THR A 396 -0.01 6.43 11.42
N GLY A 397 -0.29 5.31 10.73
CA GLY A 397 0.62 4.17 10.73
C GLY A 397 1.93 4.54 10.04
N ASP A 398 3.04 4.18 10.68
CA ASP A 398 4.40 4.29 10.12
C ASP A 398 4.89 2.92 9.64
N ILE A 399 4.47 1.84 10.32
CA ILE A 399 4.63 0.44 9.89
C ILE A 399 3.25 -0.21 9.75
N GLN A 400 3.11 -1.10 8.77
CA GLN A 400 1.98 -2.02 8.67
C GLN A 400 2.46 -3.46 8.82
N LEU A 401 1.76 -4.22 9.66
CA LEU A 401 1.94 -5.66 9.84
C LEU A 401 0.72 -6.39 9.30
N VAL A 402 0.95 -7.42 8.48
CA VAL A 402 -0.09 -8.37 8.10
C VAL A 402 0.04 -9.58 9.03
N ILE A 403 -1.04 -9.85 9.77
CA ILE A 403 -1.11 -10.87 10.80
C ILE A 403 -2.04 -11.97 10.32
N LEU A 404 -1.62 -13.23 10.52
CA LEU A 404 -2.47 -14.40 10.36
C LEU A 404 -2.78 -14.96 11.75
N ALA A 405 -4.04 -14.87 12.15
CA ALA A 405 -4.56 -15.40 13.42
C ALA A 405 -5.84 -16.18 13.13
N ASN A 406 -5.95 -17.41 13.65
CA ASN A 406 -7.09 -18.31 13.40
C ASN A 406 -7.47 -18.43 11.91
N ASN A 407 -6.46 -18.60 11.03
CA ASN A 407 -6.61 -18.63 9.57
C ASN A 407 -7.26 -17.38 8.94
N GLN A 408 -7.26 -16.24 9.64
CA GLN A 408 -7.79 -14.98 9.13
C GLN A 408 -6.68 -13.93 9.03
N TYR A 409 -6.76 -13.13 7.97
CA TYR A 409 -5.84 -12.01 7.74
C TYR A 409 -6.33 -10.75 8.45
N TYR A 410 -5.42 -10.15 9.22
CA TYR A 410 -5.60 -8.87 9.88
C TYR A 410 -4.50 -7.91 9.46
N VAL A 411 -4.85 -6.62 9.33
CA VAL A 411 -3.90 -5.56 9.00
C VAL A 411 -3.78 -4.65 10.21
N GLU A 412 -2.60 -4.63 10.82
CA GLU A 412 -2.29 -3.77 11.95
C GLU A 412 -1.37 -2.63 11.53
N ASN A 413 -1.86 -1.41 11.68
CA ASN A 413 -1.06 -0.21 11.48
C ASN A 413 -0.46 0.21 12.82
N VAL A 414 0.85 0.41 12.86
CA VAL A 414 1.59 0.84 14.04
C VAL A 414 2.16 2.23 13.79
N SER A 415 1.77 3.20 14.62
CA SER A 415 2.41 4.52 14.66
C SER A 415 3.59 4.48 15.61
N LEU A 416 4.77 4.80 15.10
CA LEU A 416 6.03 4.81 15.84
C LEU A 416 6.31 6.22 16.36
N LYS A 417 6.74 6.31 17.63
CA LYS A 417 7.16 7.56 18.26
C LYS A 417 8.48 7.35 18.98
N ALA A 418 9.45 8.22 18.70
CA ALA A 418 10.73 8.27 19.41
C ALA A 418 10.80 9.51 20.27
N LEU A 419 10.88 9.33 21.59
CA LEU A 419 10.95 10.41 22.59
C LEU A 419 12.22 10.26 23.40
N ALA A 420 12.81 11.36 23.84
CA ALA A 420 14.04 11.28 24.64
C ALA A 420 13.78 10.60 26.00
N LYS A 421 12.77 11.10 26.74
CA LYS A 421 12.48 10.73 28.13
C LYS A 421 10.99 10.50 28.37
N LYS A 422 10.64 9.75 29.41
CA LYS A 422 9.28 9.55 29.92
C LYS A 422 8.60 10.88 30.22
N ASN A 423 7.27 10.88 30.18
CA ASN A 423 6.41 12.04 30.40
C ASN A 423 6.54 13.18 29.36
N ALA A 424 7.34 12.99 28.29
CA ALA A 424 7.31 13.88 27.15
C ALA A 424 5.92 13.86 26.49
N LYS A 425 5.44 15.04 26.10
CA LYS A 425 4.21 15.17 25.32
C LYS A 425 4.43 14.63 23.91
N ILE A 426 3.48 13.84 23.45
CA ILE A 426 3.48 13.22 22.13
C ILE A 426 2.64 14.08 21.21
N THR A 427 3.25 14.69 20.19
CA THR A 427 2.46 15.32 19.14
C THR A 427 1.73 14.23 18.36
N THR A 428 0.41 14.19 18.45
CA THR A 428 -0.42 13.20 17.74
C THR A 428 -0.74 13.70 16.34
N LYS A 429 -1.30 14.91 16.21
CA LYS A 429 -1.65 15.55 14.93
C LYS A 429 -1.47 17.06 14.96
N ASN A 430 -1.36 17.65 13.77
CA ASN A 430 -1.34 19.10 13.58
C ASN A 430 -2.48 19.59 12.66
N PRO A 431 -3.76 19.50 13.09
CA PRO A 431 -4.89 19.93 12.28
C PRO A 431 -4.87 21.44 12.02
N GLY A 432 -5.50 21.88 10.94
CA GLY A 432 -5.76 23.30 10.72
C GLY A 432 -6.85 23.77 11.67
N ILE A 433 -6.71 24.96 12.25
CA ILE A 433 -7.71 25.47 13.20
C ILE A 433 -9.09 25.63 12.55
N GLY A 434 -9.16 26.04 11.28
CA GLY A 434 -10.42 26.12 10.52
C GLY A 434 -11.18 24.78 10.46
N THR A 435 -10.43 23.67 10.36
CA THR A 435 -10.98 22.33 10.11
C THR A 435 -11.20 21.49 11.36
N ILE A 436 -10.70 21.90 12.53
CA ILE A 436 -10.74 21.06 13.75
C ILE A 436 -12.16 20.78 14.22
N LEU A 437 -13.09 21.71 14.00
CA LEU A 437 -14.50 21.52 14.35
C LEU A 437 -15.27 20.78 13.25
N GLY A 438 -14.65 20.50 12.10
CA GLY A 438 -15.31 19.84 10.98
C GLY A 438 -15.65 18.36 11.25
N SER A 439 -16.37 17.76 10.30
CA SER A 439 -16.85 16.37 10.38
C SER A 439 -15.74 15.32 10.49
N SER A 440 -14.52 15.64 10.06
CA SER A 440 -13.34 14.75 10.19
C SER A 440 -12.77 14.67 11.62
N TYR A 441 -13.23 15.52 12.54
CA TYR A 441 -12.76 15.57 13.92
C TYR A 441 -13.95 15.59 14.88
N PHE A 442 -14.32 16.77 15.41
CA PHE A 442 -15.35 16.90 16.44
C PHE A 442 -16.78 17.04 15.88
N ASN A 443 -16.94 17.35 14.60
CA ASN A 443 -18.26 17.55 13.96
C ASN A 443 -19.15 18.59 14.68
N LEU A 444 -18.58 19.77 14.93
CA LEU A 444 -19.15 20.94 15.63
C LEU A 444 -19.29 22.18 14.73
N GLY A 445 -18.89 22.12 13.45
CA GLY A 445 -18.96 23.23 12.50
C GLY A 445 -17.58 23.62 11.94
N SER A 446 -17.30 24.92 11.86
CA SER A 446 -16.02 25.45 11.36
C SER A 446 -15.55 26.65 12.18
N MET A 447 -14.22 26.84 12.25
CA MET A 447 -13.60 28.04 12.81
C MET A 447 -13.26 29.08 11.72
N ASP A 448 -13.56 28.83 10.45
CA ASP A 448 -13.05 29.65 9.34
C ASP A 448 -13.45 31.13 9.43
N SER A 449 -14.70 31.45 9.81
CA SER A 449 -15.16 32.83 10.00
C SER A 449 -14.39 33.53 11.13
N ILE A 450 -14.18 32.83 12.24
CA ILE A 450 -13.45 33.35 13.42
C ILE A 450 -11.97 33.59 13.06
N VAL A 451 -11.38 32.70 12.26
CA VAL A 451 -10.01 32.86 11.75
C VAL A 451 -9.90 34.06 10.81
N MET A 452 -10.91 34.30 9.95
CA MET A 452 -10.95 35.48 9.08
C MET A 452 -11.06 36.77 9.90
N GLU A 453 -11.92 36.80 10.90
CA GLU A 453 -12.06 37.95 11.79
C GLU A 453 -10.75 38.25 12.54
N ALA A 454 -10.10 37.22 13.10
CA ALA A 454 -8.80 37.35 13.75
C ALA A 454 -7.72 37.89 12.79
N LYS A 455 -7.76 37.46 11.52
CA LYS A 455 -6.87 37.94 10.47
C LYS A 455 -7.10 39.40 10.15
N GLU A 456 -8.35 39.82 10.03
CA GLU A 456 -8.72 41.21 9.78
C GLU A 456 -8.25 42.11 10.93
N LYS A 457 -8.54 41.73 12.18
CA LYS A 457 -8.07 42.43 13.38
C LYS A 457 -6.55 42.52 13.46
N TYR A 458 -5.84 41.45 13.08
CA TYR A 458 -4.37 41.47 13.00
C TYR A 458 -3.85 42.45 11.94
N ASN A 459 -4.44 42.43 10.73
CA ASN A 459 -3.99 43.26 9.62
C ASN A 459 -4.20 44.77 9.86
N ILE A 460 -5.24 45.14 10.62
CA ILE A 460 -5.48 46.53 11.02
C ILE A 460 -4.71 46.94 12.28
N GLY A 461 -3.86 46.06 12.83
CA GLY A 461 -3.06 46.32 14.03
C GLY A 461 -3.83 46.26 15.35
N SER A 462 -5.10 45.85 15.32
CA SER A 462 -5.94 45.70 16.51
C SER A 462 -5.55 44.47 17.35
N PHE A 463 -5.06 43.41 16.69
CA PHE A 463 -4.44 42.26 17.35
C PHE A 463 -2.95 42.13 16.99
N ASN A 464 -2.14 41.83 17.99
CA ASN A 464 -0.80 41.31 17.78
C ASN A 464 -0.82 39.78 17.64
N HIS A 465 0.37 39.19 17.44
CA HIS A 465 0.52 37.74 17.22
C HIS A 465 0.06 36.91 18.42
N LYS A 466 0.24 37.37 19.65
CA LYS A 466 -0.20 36.64 20.85
C LYS A 466 -1.72 36.74 21.03
N GLU A 467 -2.27 37.96 20.93
CA GLU A 467 -3.71 38.22 21.06
C GLU A 467 -4.53 37.44 20.03
N SER A 468 -4.03 37.32 18.80
CA SER A 468 -4.67 36.50 17.76
C SER A 468 -4.78 35.03 18.17
N LEU A 469 -3.74 34.47 18.80
CA LEU A 469 -3.73 33.07 19.26
C LEU A 469 -4.62 32.88 20.49
N GLU A 470 -4.64 33.84 21.41
CA GLU A 470 -5.48 33.80 22.61
C GLU A 470 -6.96 33.89 22.27
N TYR A 471 -7.33 34.80 21.37
CA TYR A 471 -8.69 34.91 20.84
C TYR A 471 -9.16 33.58 20.23
N LEU A 472 -8.36 33.02 19.32
CA LEU A 472 -8.71 31.76 18.65
C LEU A 472 -8.73 30.56 19.60
N ALA A 473 -7.86 30.54 20.61
CA ALA A 473 -7.88 29.49 21.64
C ALA A 473 -9.14 29.61 22.51
N SER A 474 -9.53 30.81 22.92
CA SER A 474 -10.75 31.05 23.69
C SER A 474 -11.98 30.57 22.94
N GLU A 475 -12.14 30.99 21.69
CA GLU A 475 -13.28 30.58 20.83
C GLU A 475 -13.32 29.07 20.63
N LEU A 476 -12.17 28.44 20.38
CA LEU A 476 -12.09 26.98 20.29
C LEU A 476 -12.51 26.31 21.61
N GLY A 477 -12.06 26.82 22.75
CA GLY A 477 -12.38 26.31 24.07
C GLY A 477 -13.87 26.37 24.37
N GLU A 478 -14.53 27.47 24.03
CA GLU A 478 -15.99 27.62 24.17
C GLU A 478 -16.74 26.60 23.32
N LYS A 479 -16.39 26.48 22.03
CA LYS A 479 -17.04 25.51 21.12
C LYS A 479 -16.87 24.07 21.61
N LEU A 480 -15.70 23.72 22.13
CA LEU A 480 -15.45 22.39 22.70
C LEU A 480 -16.23 22.17 24.01
N SER A 481 -16.37 23.19 24.85
CA SER A 481 -17.12 23.07 26.12
C SER A 481 -18.62 22.85 25.92
N LEU A 482 -19.17 23.31 24.79
CA LEU A 482 -20.57 23.12 24.39
C LEU A 482 -20.80 21.82 23.62
N ALA A 483 -19.75 21.08 23.29
CA ALA A 483 -19.84 19.85 22.53
C ALA A 483 -20.49 18.73 23.36
N THR A 484 -21.28 17.89 22.70
CA THR A 484 -21.76 16.64 23.32
C THR A 484 -20.59 15.72 23.64
N GLN A 485 -20.77 14.83 24.61
CA GLN A 485 -19.73 13.85 24.96
C GLN A 485 -19.37 12.96 23.76
N ASP A 486 -20.33 12.59 22.91
CA ASP A 486 -20.06 11.80 21.71
C ASP A 486 -19.20 12.57 20.70
N GLN A 487 -19.45 13.87 20.50
CA GLN A 487 -18.61 14.73 19.65
C GLN A 487 -17.18 14.85 20.21
N LEU A 488 -17.03 15.01 21.53
CA LEU A 488 -15.72 15.05 22.19
C LEU A 488 -14.98 13.72 22.05
N LYS A 489 -15.64 12.59 22.34
CA LYS A 489 -15.08 11.24 22.21
C LYS A 489 -14.62 10.96 20.78
N ASN A 490 -15.48 11.25 19.80
CA ASN A 490 -15.16 11.09 18.38
C ASN A 490 -13.99 12.00 17.95
N GLY A 491 -13.99 13.25 18.37
CA GLY A 491 -12.90 14.19 18.05
C GLY A 491 -11.56 13.78 18.65
N ILE A 492 -11.53 13.34 19.92
CA ILE A 492 -10.32 12.82 20.55
C ILE A 492 -9.85 11.55 19.83
N ALA A 493 -10.74 10.59 19.58
CA ALA A 493 -10.39 9.37 18.84
C ALA A 493 -9.80 9.68 17.45
N ASN A 494 -10.39 10.63 16.73
CA ASN A 494 -9.87 11.10 15.45
C ASN A 494 -8.52 11.83 15.59
N LEU A 495 -8.25 12.54 16.68
CA LEU A 495 -6.95 13.18 16.93
C LEU A 495 -5.85 12.19 17.28
N LEU A 496 -6.16 11.21 18.12
CA LEU A 496 -5.25 10.14 18.52
C LEU A 496 -4.95 9.19 17.35
N GLY A 497 -5.94 8.93 16.49
CA GLY A 497 -5.82 8.02 15.36
C GLY A 497 -6.21 6.59 15.74
N LYS A 498 -6.27 5.71 14.73
CA LYS A 498 -6.70 4.31 14.88
C LYS A 498 -5.56 3.30 14.92
N ALA A 499 -4.33 3.76 14.68
CA ALA A 499 -3.15 2.91 14.68
C ALA A 499 -2.72 2.58 16.12
N LEU A 500 -2.16 1.39 16.33
CA LEU A 500 -1.44 1.04 17.55
C LEU A 500 -0.29 2.03 17.73
N MET A 501 -0.23 2.76 18.84
CA MET A 501 0.87 3.68 19.09
C MET A 501 1.98 2.96 19.85
N ALA A 502 3.16 2.84 19.25
CA ALA A 502 4.34 2.27 19.87
C ALA A 502 5.40 3.36 20.09
N ILE A 503 5.78 3.57 21.36
CA ILE A 503 6.64 4.66 21.81
C ILE A 503 7.94 4.06 22.31
N THR A 504 9.07 4.57 21.83
CA THR A 504 10.41 4.31 22.41
C THR A 504 10.89 5.56 23.12
N TYR A 505 11.20 5.43 24.41
CA TYR A 505 11.92 6.44 25.19
C TYR A 505 13.42 6.16 25.07
N TYR A 506 14.07 6.75 24.06
CA TYR A 506 15.37 6.28 23.59
C TYR A 506 16.53 6.55 24.56
N GLU A 507 16.48 7.58 25.40
CA GLU A 507 17.53 7.79 26.42
C GLU A 507 17.36 6.87 27.63
N GLU A 508 16.18 6.27 27.79
CA GLU A 508 15.86 5.39 28.92
C GLU A 508 15.82 3.90 28.53
N GLY A 509 15.97 3.57 27.25
CA GLY A 509 16.04 2.19 26.78
C GLY A 509 14.75 1.40 26.95
N ILE A 510 13.60 2.06 27.01
CA ILE A 510 12.31 1.38 27.18
C ILE A 510 11.34 1.71 26.04
N SER A 511 10.44 0.76 25.74
CA SER A 511 9.34 0.97 24.82
C SER A 511 8.01 0.54 25.43
N TYR A 512 6.93 1.20 25.01
CA TYR A 512 5.57 0.89 25.43
C TYR A 512 4.62 1.02 24.25
N CYS A 513 3.59 0.17 24.23
CA CYS A 513 2.55 0.21 23.21
C CYS A 513 1.21 0.55 23.86
N ASN A 514 0.50 1.50 23.26
CA ASN A 514 -0.85 1.89 23.64
C ASN A 514 -1.79 1.71 22.44
N GLU A 515 -2.89 0.99 22.63
CA GLU A 515 -4.05 1.15 21.76
C GLU A 515 -4.95 2.18 22.45
N TYR A 516 -5.41 3.17 21.69
CA TYR A 516 -6.38 4.10 22.22
C TYR A 516 -7.68 3.34 22.50
N SER A 517 -7.90 2.98 23.77
CA SER A 517 -9.12 2.34 24.22
C SER A 517 -10.32 3.25 23.96
N THR A 518 -11.49 2.65 23.74
CA THR A 518 -12.76 3.40 23.70
C THR A 518 -12.85 4.30 24.93
N ILE A 519 -13.06 5.60 24.72
CA ILE A 519 -13.17 6.59 25.79
C ILE A 519 -14.52 6.39 26.48
N ASN A 520 -14.52 5.60 27.55
CA ASN A 520 -15.73 5.24 28.27
C ASN A 520 -16.11 6.28 29.33
N SER A 521 -15.13 7.00 29.88
CA SER A 521 -15.35 8.06 30.87
C SER A 521 -15.85 9.37 30.25
N THR A 522 -16.41 10.24 31.09
CA THR A 522 -16.71 11.64 30.75
C THR A 522 -15.42 12.42 30.43
N ILE A 523 -15.48 13.26 29.40
CA ILE A 523 -14.42 14.18 29.00
C ILE A 523 -14.71 15.55 29.59
N SER A 524 -13.72 16.10 30.31
CA SER A 524 -13.74 17.48 30.80
C SER A 524 -12.93 18.40 29.88
N VAL A 525 -13.49 19.56 29.57
CA VAL A 525 -12.85 20.61 28.76
C VAL A 525 -12.36 21.71 29.68
N HIS A 526 -11.05 21.93 29.74
CA HIS A 526 -10.45 23.06 30.47
C HIS A 526 -9.98 24.11 29.46
N LYS A 527 -10.73 25.20 29.39
CA LYS A 527 -10.48 26.32 28.49
C LYS A 527 -9.21 27.07 28.91
N ASN A 528 -8.44 27.54 27.94
CA ASN A 528 -7.27 28.41 28.17
C ASN A 528 -6.24 27.81 29.16
N SER A 529 -6.14 26.47 29.20
CA SER A 529 -5.29 25.71 30.12
C SER A 529 -4.37 24.76 29.34
N PRO A 530 -3.09 24.61 29.74
CA PRO A 530 -2.40 25.27 30.86
C PRO A 530 -1.98 26.72 30.57
N THR A 531 -2.20 27.22 29.36
CA THR A 531 -1.87 28.60 28.98
C THR A 531 -3.02 29.19 28.18
N SER A 532 -3.09 30.52 28.10
CA SER A 532 -4.11 31.27 27.34
C SER A 532 -4.31 30.83 25.89
N ILE A 533 -3.27 30.27 25.24
CA ILE A 533 -3.32 29.77 23.84
C ILE A 533 -3.59 28.26 23.71
N GLN A 534 -3.97 27.58 24.78
CA GLN A 534 -4.14 26.13 24.87
C GLN A 534 -5.52 25.76 25.42
N ASN A 535 -6.09 24.66 24.96
CA ASN A 535 -7.25 24.03 25.58
C ASN A 535 -6.92 22.59 25.93
N LEU A 536 -7.34 22.13 27.11
CA LEU A 536 -7.04 20.81 27.62
C LEU A 536 -8.30 19.95 27.65
N LEU A 537 -8.25 18.76 27.07
CA LEU A 537 -9.28 17.73 27.18
C LEU A 537 -8.75 16.62 28.07
N SER A 538 -9.42 16.36 29.19
CA SER A 538 -9.02 15.32 30.15
C SER A 538 -10.11 14.29 30.37
N TRP A 539 -9.73 13.02 30.48
CA TRP A 539 -10.64 11.91 30.78
C TRP A 539 -9.95 10.89 31.69
N ASN A 540 -10.66 9.83 32.09
CA ASN A 540 -10.20 8.84 33.07
C ASN A 540 -9.65 9.50 34.36
N GLU A 541 -10.47 10.35 34.99
CA GLU A 541 -10.10 11.10 36.21
C GLU A 541 -8.84 11.97 36.06
N GLY A 542 -8.56 12.43 34.83
CA GLY A 542 -7.41 13.27 34.52
C GLY A 542 -6.10 12.50 34.30
N GLN A 543 -6.15 11.17 34.23
CA GLN A 543 -5.00 10.35 33.86
C GLN A 543 -4.59 10.56 32.40
N ASP A 544 -5.58 10.81 31.53
CA ASP A 544 -5.36 11.02 30.11
C ASP A 544 -5.51 12.48 29.69
N VAL A 545 -4.38 13.00 29.21
CA VAL A 545 -4.03 14.35 28.77
C VAL A 545 -4.09 14.67 27.27
N LEU A 546 -5.11 15.32 26.67
CA LEU A 546 -4.96 15.89 25.31
C LEU A 546 -4.94 17.42 25.32
N ASN A 547 -3.83 18.02 24.90
CA ASN A 547 -3.65 19.46 24.85
C ASN A 547 -3.71 19.97 23.41
N LEU A 548 -4.53 20.99 23.16
CA LEU A 548 -4.75 21.62 21.87
C LEU A 548 -4.16 23.04 21.90
N ARG A 549 -2.94 23.19 21.38
CA ARG A 549 -2.23 24.47 21.33
C ARG A 549 -2.39 25.17 20.00
N VAL A 550 -2.91 26.40 19.99
CA VAL A 550 -2.97 27.24 18.79
C VAL A 550 -1.59 27.82 18.50
N LYS A 551 -1.13 27.74 17.24
CA LYS A 551 0.13 28.35 16.79
C LYS A 551 0.06 28.84 15.34
N PHE A 552 0.82 29.88 15.04
CA PHE A 552 1.12 30.25 13.65
C PHE A 552 2.04 29.20 13.01
N SER A 553 1.86 29.00 11.70
CA SER A 553 2.67 28.07 10.91
C SER A 553 4.09 28.56 10.65
N LYS A 554 4.30 29.87 10.72
CA LYS A 554 5.59 30.56 10.56
C LYS A 554 5.78 31.53 11.72
N GLY A 555 7.04 31.93 11.96
CA GLY A 555 7.37 32.92 12.98
C GLY A 555 6.81 34.30 12.67
N GLN A 556 6.77 35.15 13.69
CA GLN A 556 6.21 36.50 13.66
C GLN A 556 6.81 37.40 12.56
N SER A 557 8.05 37.16 12.14
CA SER A 557 8.72 37.89 11.05
C SER A 557 8.01 37.77 9.69
N HIS A 558 7.12 36.79 9.53
CA HIS A 558 6.33 36.60 8.30
C HIS A 558 4.96 37.27 8.36
N GLY A 559 4.66 38.07 9.40
CA GLY A 559 3.33 38.63 9.61
C GLY A 559 2.27 37.56 9.82
N TRP A 560 1.08 37.74 9.24
CA TRP A 560 0.03 36.74 9.28
C TRP A 560 0.40 35.50 8.46
N SER A 561 0.48 34.34 9.12
CA SER A 561 0.62 33.04 8.46
C SER A 561 -0.56 32.13 8.79
N SER A 562 -0.69 30.99 8.09
CA SER A 562 -1.75 30.02 8.41
C SER A 562 -1.67 29.57 9.87
N ILE A 563 -2.82 29.38 10.50
CA ILE A 563 -2.90 28.97 11.91
C ILE A 563 -3.15 27.47 11.99
N LYS A 564 -2.37 26.80 12.84
CA LYS A 564 -2.41 25.36 13.07
C LYS A 564 -2.68 25.10 14.54
N LEU A 565 -3.26 23.94 14.82
CA LEU A 565 -3.31 23.37 16.15
C LEU A 565 -2.19 22.34 16.29
N THR A 566 -1.55 22.30 17.45
CA THR A 566 -0.72 21.18 17.87
C THR A 566 -1.54 20.37 18.85
N SER A 567 -1.81 19.12 18.52
CA SER A 567 -2.44 18.18 19.43
C SER A 567 -1.35 17.37 20.13
N GLU A 568 -1.26 17.52 21.44
CA GLU A 568 -0.24 16.93 22.29
C GLU A 568 -0.90 15.99 23.30
N TYR A 569 -0.68 14.69 23.15
CA TYR A 569 -1.14 13.68 24.08
C TYR A 569 -0.05 13.35 25.09
N GLN A 570 -0.38 13.30 26.37
CA GLN A 570 0.55 12.88 27.42
C GLN A 570 0.18 11.48 27.90
N VAL A 571 1.00 10.49 27.55
CA VAL A 571 0.91 9.14 28.10
C VAL A 571 1.57 9.13 29.47
N ARG A 572 0.81 8.86 30.54
CA ARG A 572 1.40 8.47 31.82
C ARG A 572 1.69 6.97 31.80
N VAL A 573 2.97 6.62 31.69
CA VAL A 573 3.40 5.22 31.78
C VAL A 573 3.17 4.76 33.23
N PRO A 574 2.38 3.71 33.47
CA PRO A 574 2.22 3.16 34.82
C PRO A 574 3.60 2.79 35.37
N GLU A 575 3.92 3.25 36.58
CA GLU A 575 5.07 2.69 37.30
C GLU A 575 4.79 1.19 37.48
N ARG A 576 5.70 0.34 36.96
CA ARG A 576 5.66 -1.08 37.31
C ARG A 576 5.88 -1.15 38.82
N LYS A 577 4.83 -1.53 39.55
CA LYS A 577 4.91 -1.89 40.97
C LYS A 577 5.80 -3.11 41.15
#